data_AF-A0A1S3D8T0-F1
#
_entry.id   AF-A0A1S3D8T0-F1
#
_cell.length_a   1.000
_cell.length_b   1.000
_cell.length_c   1.000
_cell.angle_alpha   90.00
_cell.angle_beta   90.00
_cell.angle_gamma   90.00
#
_symmetry.space_group_name_H-M   'P 1'
#
loop_
_entity.id
_entity.type
_entity.pdbx_description
1 polymer ?
#
loop_
_entity_poly.entity_id
_entity_poly.type
_entity_poly.pdbx_seq_one_letter_code
_entity_poly.pdbx_strand_id
1 'polypeptide(L)'
;MSETNGVELQPGEFIRDGMICKPLEEHKQLSTCLPDPRFQQVNITNWCWTMFVDHKRCSNLLGEGRADCAIFKKCYESICPNAWVEQWEDQIENNIFPRDLTRPQC
;
A
#
# COMPACT_ATOMS: atom_id res chain seq x y z
N MET A 1 8.74 54.00 -6.37
CA MET A 1 10.21 54.00 -6.16
C MET A 1 10.42 53.50 -4.75
N SER A 2 10.45 52.21 -4.52
CA SER A 2 11.66 51.42 -4.66
C SER A 2 11.33 49.98 -5.00
N GLU A 3 11.97 49.49 -6.06
CA GLU A 3 11.99 48.10 -6.47
C GLU A 3 12.51 47.23 -5.32
N THR A 4 11.68 46.38 -4.73
CA THR A 4 12.20 45.21 -4.01
C THR A 4 12.52 44.17 -5.07
N ASN A 5 13.73 44.27 -5.60
CA ASN A 5 14.34 43.31 -6.52
C ASN A 5 14.31 41.91 -5.88
N GLY A 6 13.35 41.08 -6.29
CA GLY A 6 13.40 39.65 -6.04
C GLY A 6 14.54 39.07 -6.87
N VAL A 7 15.63 38.71 -6.21
CA VAL A 7 16.76 38.03 -6.88
C VAL A 7 16.37 36.57 -7.05
N GLU A 8 16.08 36.18 -8.28
CA GLU A 8 15.91 34.78 -8.67
C GLU A 8 17.29 34.12 -8.72
N LEU A 9 17.54 33.19 -7.79
CA LEU A 9 18.81 32.44 -7.71
C LEU A 9 18.74 31.13 -8.51
N GLN A 10 17.55 30.53 -8.64
CA GLN A 10 17.22 29.28 -9.35
C GLN A 10 15.71 29.27 -9.69
N PRO A 11 15.24 28.52 -10.71
CA PRO A 11 13.82 28.46 -11.05
C PRO A 11 12.99 27.88 -9.89
N GLY A 12 12.09 28.69 -9.32
CA GLY A 12 11.15 28.29 -8.27
C GLY A 12 11.54 28.65 -6.83
N GLU A 13 12.70 29.30 -6.61
CA GLU A 13 13.15 29.76 -5.30
C GLU A 13 13.20 31.30 -5.28
N PHE A 14 12.41 31.93 -4.41
CA PHE A 14 12.30 33.39 -4.33
C PHE A 14 12.58 33.91 -2.92
N ILE A 15 13.17 35.11 -2.83
CA ILE A 15 13.44 35.78 -1.55
C ILE A 15 12.28 36.73 -1.22
N ARG A 16 11.64 36.54 -0.05
CA ARG A 16 10.69 37.51 0.55
C ARG A 16 11.18 37.86 1.96
N ASP A 17 11.23 39.16 2.28
CA ASP A 17 11.60 39.67 3.60
C ASP A 17 12.94 39.11 4.14
N GLY A 18 13.90 38.87 3.25
CA GLY A 18 15.22 38.32 3.59
C GLY A 18 15.23 36.82 3.90
N MET A 19 14.11 36.11 3.76
CA MET A 19 14.04 34.64 3.83
C MET A 19 13.93 34.02 2.43
N ILE A 20 14.55 32.86 2.30
CA ILE A 20 14.51 32.03 1.09
C ILE A 20 13.25 31.17 1.15
N CYS A 21 12.30 31.39 0.25
CA CYS A 21 11.11 30.55 0.07
C CYS A 21 11.42 29.45 -0.96
N LYS A 22 11.49 28.20 -0.49
CA LYS A 22 11.58 27.00 -1.35
C LYS A 22 10.17 26.43 -1.60
N PRO A 23 9.92 25.78 -2.76
CA PRO A 23 8.72 24.98 -2.95
C PRO A 23 8.61 23.93 -1.84
N LEU A 24 7.42 23.75 -1.27
CA LEU A 24 7.17 22.64 -0.35
C LEU A 24 7.37 21.36 -1.15
N GLU A 25 8.40 20.59 -0.85
CA GLU A 25 8.53 19.23 -1.36
C GLU A 25 7.28 18.45 -0.98
N GLU A 26 6.66 17.79 -1.96
CA GLU A 26 5.50 16.94 -1.74
C GLU A 26 5.89 15.81 -0.78
N HIS A 27 5.48 15.94 0.47
CA HIS A 27 5.73 14.92 1.49
C HIS A 27 4.97 13.64 1.09
N LYS A 28 5.68 12.67 0.51
CA LYS A 28 5.12 11.35 0.19
C LYS A 28 4.57 10.75 1.47
N GLN A 29 3.25 10.65 1.59
CA GLN A 29 2.62 10.09 2.79
C GLN A 29 2.90 8.59 2.86
N LEU A 30 3.90 8.24 3.68
CA LEU A 30 4.23 6.86 3.99
C LEU A 30 3.05 6.25 4.74
N SER A 31 2.39 5.30 4.10
CA SER A 31 1.24 4.61 4.69
C SER A 31 1.42 3.10 4.56
N THR A 32 1.26 2.41 5.68
CA THR A 32 1.29 0.95 5.77
C THR A 32 -0.14 0.39 5.93
N CYS A 33 -0.25 -0.91 6.19
CA CYS A 33 -1.50 -1.55 6.61
C CYS A 33 -1.92 -1.07 8.01
N LEU A 34 -3.22 -0.86 8.20
CA LEU A 34 -3.76 -0.51 9.52
C LEU A 34 -3.84 -1.79 10.40
N PRO A 35 -3.50 -1.72 11.70
CA PRO A 35 -3.62 -2.88 12.58
C PRO A 35 -5.08 -3.35 12.70
N ASP A 36 -5.29 -4.66 12.51
CA ASP A 36 -6.59 -5.30 12.62
C ASP A 36 -6.82 -5.80 14.05
N PRO A 37 -7.89 -5.37 14.75
CA PRO A 37 -8.20 -5.80 16.12
C PRO A 37 -8.40 -7.31 16.28
N ARG A 38 -8.65 -8.06 15.21
CA ARG A 38 -8.75 -9.53 15.25
C ARG A 38 -7.40 -10.20 15.54
N PHE A 39 -6.30 -9.54 15.20
CA PHE A 39 -4.95 -10.08 15.29
C PHE A 39 -4.11 -9.28 16.28
N GLN A 40 -4.43 -9.38 17.57
CA GLN A 40 -3.68 -8.71 18.66
C GLN A 40 -2.41 -9.46 19.10
N GLN A 41 -2.23 -10.69 18.59
CA GLN A 41 -1.11 -11.54 18.93
C GLN A 41 0.19 -11.08 18.25
N VAL A 42 1.32 -11.33 18.90
CA VAL A 42 2.66 -11.04 18.35
C VAL A 42 2.94 -11.85 17.08
N ASN A 43 2.36 -13.04 16.95
CA ASN A 43 2.52 -13.86 15.78
C ASN A 43 1.60 -13.40 14.63
N ILE A 44 2.17 -12.70 13.65
CA ILE A 44 1.46 -12.10 12.51
C ILE A 44 1.19 -13.08 11.35
N THR A 45 1.58 -14.35 11.45
CA THR A 45 1.45 -15.32 10.34
C THR A 45 0.00 -15.51 9.90
N ASN A 46 -0.92 -15.64 10.86
CA ASN A 46 -2.34 -15.78 10.58
C ASN A 46 -2.92 -14.53 9.91
N TRP A 47 -2.41 -13.34 10.26
CA TRP A 47 -2.85 -12.09 9.67
C TRP A 47 -2.42 -12.00 8.20
N CYS A 48 -1.15 -12.25 7.92
CA CYS A 48 -0.59 -12.34 6.57
C CYS A 48 -1.38 -13.32 5.69
N TRP A 49 -1.55 -14.57 6.17
CA TRP A 49 -2.29 -15.60 5.46
C TRP A 49 -3.74 -15.22 5.16
N THR A 50 -4.43 -14.64 6.14
CA THR A 50 -5.84 -14.22 5.98
C THR A 50 -5.95 -13.14 4.90
N MET A 51 -5.09 -12.11 4.95
CA MET A 51 -5.10 -11.02 3.97
C MET A 51 -4.79 -11.50 2.55
N PHE A 52 -3.87 -12.45 2.37
CA PHE A 52 -3.56 -13.04 1.07
C PHE A 52 -4.78 -13.78 0.48
N VAL A 53 -5.41 -14.65 1.27
CA VAL A 53 -6.57 -15.40 0.81
C VAL A 53 -7.76 -14.49 0.52
N ASP A 54 -8.00 -13.48 1.36
CA ASP A 54 -9.08 -12.51 1.16
C ASP A 54 -8.87 -11.69 -0.13
N HIS A 55 -7.63 -11.32 -0.47
CA HIS A 55 -7.32 -10.66 -1.73
C HIS A 55 -7.67 -11.53 -2.95
N LYS A 56 -7.25 -12.81 -2.95
CA LYS A 56 -7.53 -13.72 -4.07
C LYS A 56 -9.04 -14.03 -4.18
N ARG A 57 -9.76 -14.16 -3.06
CA ARG A 57 -11.23 -14.27 -3.05
C ARG A 57 -11.92 -13.01 -3.58
N CYS A 58 -11.48 -11.84 -3.15
CA CYS A 58 -12.02 -10.56 -3.63
C CYS A 58 -11.84 -10.41 -5.14
N SER A 59 -10.67 -10.78 -5.65
CA SER A 59 -10.36 -10.76 -7.09
C SER A 59 -11.28 -11.70 -7.89
N ASN A 60 -11.56 -12.90 -7.35
CA ASN A 60 -12.45 -13.86 -8.00
C ASN A 60 -13.93 -13.45 -7.98
N LEU A 61 -14.40 -12.80 -6.91
CA LEU A 61 -15.82 -12.44 -6.73
C LEU A 61 -16.18 -11.11 -7.40
N LEU A 62 -15.34 -10.09 -7.28
CA LEU A 62 -15.64 -8.73 -7.71
C LEU A 62 -14.96 -8.36 -9.05
N GLY A 63 -13.99 -9.15 -9.50
CA GLY A 63 -13.13 -8.84 -10.65
C GLY A 63 -11.89 -8.02 -10.27
N GLU A 64 -10.92 -7.98 -11.18
CA GLU A 64 -9.64 -7.29 -10.97
C GLU A 64 -9.82 -5.76 -10.88
N GLY A 65 -9.16 -5.11 -9.90
CA GLY A 65 -9.02 -3.65 -9.86
C GLY A 65 -10.02 -2.86 -9.01
N ARG A 66 -10.83 -3.51 -8.17
CA ARG A 66 -11.71 -2.81 -7.21
C ARG A 66 -10.92 -2.24 -6.03
N ALA A 67 -11.28 -1.02 -5.62
CA ALA A 67 -10.66 -0.33 -4.47
C ALA A 67 -10.75 -1.15 -3.17
N ASP A 68 -11.83 -1.90 -3.00
CA ASP A 68 -12.07 -2.78 -1.86
C ASP A 68 -10.99 -3.88 -1.77
N CYS A 69 -10.57 -4.44 -2.91
CA CYS A 69 -9.53 -5.47 -2.97
C CYS A 69 -8.12 -4.88 -2.77
N ALA A 70 -7.90 -3.61 -3.13
CA ALA A 70 -6.61 -2.95 -3.00
C ALA A 70 -6.13 -2.82 -1.55
N ILE A 71 -7.06 -2.77 -0.58
CA ILE A 71 -6.74 -2.74 0.85
C ILE A 71 -6.05 -4.04 1.27
N PHE A 72 -6.59 -5.19 0.86
CA PHE A 72 -5.99 -6.48 1.16
C PHE A 72 -4.62 -6.64 0.48
N LYS A 73 -4.50 -6.13 -0.76
CA LYS A 73 -3.22 -6.12 -1.49
C LYS A 73 -2.13 -5.39 -0.73
N LYS A 74 -2.39 -4.13 -0.36
CA LYS A 74 -1.47 -3.32 0.42
C LYS A 74 -1.09 -3.98 1.74
N CYS A 75 -2.06 -4.65 2.39
CA CYS A 75 -1.81 -5.31 3.67
C CYS A 75 -0.90 -6.52 3.56
N TYR A 76 -1.19 -7.50 2.69
CA TYR A 76 -0.32 -8.67 2.61
C TYR A 76 1.07 -8.32 2.09
N GLU A 77 1.22 -7.37 1.17
CA GLU A 77 2.53 -6.88 0.68
C GLU A 77 3.37 -6.24 1.80
N SER A 78 2.73 -5.64 2.80
CA SER A 78 3.43 -4.99 3.92
C SER A 78 3.85 -5.97 5.02
N ILE A 79 3.12 -7.06 5.19
CA ILE A 79 3.22 -7.95 6.37
C ILE A 79 3.90 -9.27 6.01
N CYS A 80 3.63 -9.80 4.82
CA CYS A 80 4.07 -11.12 4.41
C CYS A 80 5.52 -11.11 3.91
N PRO A 81 6.31 -12.16 4.22
CA PRO A 81 7.56 -12.41 3.51
C PRO A 81 7.30 -12.69 2.03
N ASN A 82 8.06 -12.06 1.13
CA ASN A 82 7.89 -12.24 -0.34
C ASN A 82 7.99 -13.72 -0.78
N ALA A 83 8.91 -14.48 -0.17
CA ALA A 83 9.09 -15.90 -0.49
C ALA A 83 7.82 -16.75 -0.23
N TRP A 84 6.96 -16.34 0.71
CA TRP A 84 5.69 -17.05 0.96
C TRP A 84 4.66 -16.72 -0.11
N VAL A 85 4.60 -15.45 -0.51
CA VAL A 85 3.68 -14.99 -1.55
C VAL A 85 3.97 -15.72 -2.87
N GLU A 86 5.23 -15.77 -3.29
CA GLU A 86 5.66 -16.49 -4.50
C GLU A 86 5.25 -17.97 -4.45
N GLN A 87 5.54 -18.67 -3.33
CA GLN A 87 5.16 -20.07 -3.17
C GLN A 87 3.65 -20.30 -3.24
N TRP A 88 2.85 -19.40 -2.68
CA TRP A 88 1.39 -19.53 -2.74
C TRP A 88 0.84 -19.21 -4.12
N GLU A 89 1.46 -18.28 -4.85
CA GLU A 89 1.12 -17.99 -6.24
C GLU A 89 1.42 -19.19 -7.14
N ASP A 90 2.61 -19.79 -7.00
CA ASP A 90 2.96 -21.05 -7.68
C ASP A 90 1.95 -22.17 -7.38
N GLN A 91 1.50 -22.29 -6.11
CA GLN A 91 0.50 -23.29 -5.73
C GLN A 91 -0.86 -23.03 -6.36
N ILE A 92 -1.24 -21.77 -6.56
CA ILE A 92 -2.50 -21.39 -7.22
C ILE A 92 -2.41 -21.70 -8.71
N GLU A 93 -1.30 -21.36 -9.37
CA GLU A 93 -1.07 -21.67 -10.79
C GLU A 93 -1.08 -23.18 -11.06
N ASN A 94 -0.50 -23.96 -10.15
CA ASN A 94 -0.49 -25.42 -10.21
C ASN A 94 -1.79 -26.07 -9.72
N ASN A 95 -2.80 -25.30 -9.29
CA ASN A 95 -4.07 -25.80 -8.74
C ASN A 95 -3.91 -26.75 -7.53
N ILE A 96 -2.83 -26.62 -6.75
CA ILE A 96 -2.55 -27.43 -5.54
C ILE A 96 -2.86 -26.69 -4.23
N PHE A 97 -3.43 -25.49 -4.32
CA PHE A 97 -3.68 -24.65 -3.16
C PHE A 97 -4.74 -25.27 -2.22
N PRO A 98 -4.45 -25.39 -0.90
CA PRO A 98 -5.29 -26.16 0.03
C PRO A 98 -6.61 -25.48 0.43
N ARG A 99 -6.85 -24.23 0.01
CA ARG A 99 -8.01 -23.44 0.43
C ARG A 99 -8.89 -23.05 -0.76
N ASP A 100 -10.20 -23.11 -0.55
CA ASP A 100 -11.17 -22.70 -1.55
C ASP A 100 -11.19 -21.16 -1.72
N LEU A 101 -10.92 -20.74 -2.95
CA LEU A 101 -10.91 -19.34 -3.40
C LEU A 101 -12.18 -18.95 -4.18
N THR A 102 -13.07 -19.91 -4.46
CA THR A 102 -14.25 -19.72 -5.34
C THR A 102 -15.55 -19.59 -4.56
N ARG A 103 -15.58 -20.06 -3.31
CA ARG A 103 -16.82 -20.08 -2.53
C ARG A 103 -17.24 -18.66 -2.11
N PRO A 104 -18.35 -18.11 -2.64
CA PRO A 104 -19.00 -16.98 -1.99
C PRO A 104 -19.45 -17.47 -0.61
N GLN A 105 -19.19 -16.66 0.41
CA GLN A 105 -19.64 -16.97 1.76
C GLN A 105 -21.17 -17.05 1.74
N CYS A 106 -21.73 -18.26 1.76
CA CYS A 106 -23.17 -18.52 1.89
C CYS A 106 -23.71 -17.90 3.18
#